data_AF-A0AA36JAG4-F1
#
_entry.id   AF-A0AA36JAG4-F1
#
_cell.length_a   1.000
_cell.length_b   1.000
_cell.length_c   1.000
_cell.angle_alpha   90.00
_cell.angle_beta   90.00
_cell.angle_gamma   90.00
#
_symmetry.space_group_name_H-M   'P 1'
#
loop_
_entity.id
_entity.type
_entity.pdbx_description
1 polymer ?
#
loop_
_entity_poly.entity_id
_entity_poly.type
_entity_poly.pdbx_seq_one_letter_code
_entity_poly.pdbx_strand_id
1 'polypeptide(L)'
;MTLVSRVWCALAFGYLDEEWFDDINVTLSQQVMQNYNKFVTGMQMVQSVETELSLIGVLVKNGRRKLQTHDQGITRGSMQITRQHLRRQRLKELLAMLEDLQSIVEIDACLRESIDEGRYAEAIVQHSVLHDALASTQYRRFPGLVELQQRMGDHLALVQQKLSDALRAAAVSADFQAELYEEILKAYSLLTADHAISVGKELLRHISEVIVAVSRQCMLAFSTVPPHESAADWHRRAQLRDLCKSMDPGNLVPCIAQLYEHLCNFLCAIGDTTRGMP
;
A
#
# COMPACT_ATOMS: atom_id res chain seq x y z
N MET A 1 -88.33 -32.42 -40.65
CA MET A 1 -87.21 -33.38 -40.63
C MET A 1 -86.09 -32.81 -41.48
N THR A 2 -84.93 -32.65 -40.87
CA THR A 2 -83.88 -31.66 -41.16
C THR A 2 -83.06 -32.01 -42.41
N LEU A 3 -82.56 -30.99 -43.12
CA LEU A 3 -81.56 -31.10 -44.20
C LEU A 3 -80.38 -32.01 -43.80
N VAL A 4 -80.01 -31.98 -42.52
CA VAL A 4 -78.99 -32.85 -41.91
C VAL A 4 -79.32 -34.34 -42.08
N SER A 5 -80.60 -34.74 -42.00
CA SER A 5 -81.03 -36.14 -42.19
C SER A 5 -80.98 -36.58 -43.66
N ARG A 6 -81.11 -35.65 -44.62
CA ARG A 6 -80.97 -35.95 -46.06
C ARG A 6 -79.50 -36.02 -46.48
N VAL A 7 -78.66 -35.16 -45.91
CA VAL A 7 -77.21 -35.15 -46.13
C VAL A 7 -76.55 -36.41 -45.55
N TRP A 8 -76.99 -36.89 -44.38
CA TRP A 8 -76.47 -38.13 -43.79
C TRP A 8 -76.91 -39.40 -44.54
N CYS A 9 -78.14 -39.43 -45.08
CA CYS A 9 -78.58 -40.51 -45.97
C CYS A 9 -77.82 -40.55 -47.31
N ALA A 10 -77.44 -39.39 -47.86
CA ALA A 10 -76.66 -39.32 -49.10
C ALA A 10 -75.19 -39.73 -48.91
N LEU A 11 -74.58 -39.35 -47.77
CA LEU A 11 -73.23 -39.80 -47.41
C LEU A 11 -73.13 -41.30 -47.13
N ALA A 12 -74.21 -41.94 -46.65
CA ALA A 12 -74.24 -43.36 -46.32
C ALA A 12 -74.40 -44.30 -47.53
N PHE A 13 -74.84 -43.80 -48.69
CA PHE A 13 -75.18 -44.62 -49.86
C PHE A 13 -74.20 -44.51 -51.04
N GLY A 14 -73.06 -43.83 -50.87
CA GLY A 14 -72.00 -43.81 -51.88
C GLY A 14 -72.41 -43.25 -53.26
N TYR A 15 -73.51 -42.48 -53.30
CA TYR A 15 -74.03 -41.77 -54.47
C TYR A 15 -73.93 -40.27 -54.17
N LEU A 16 -72.70 -39.76 -54.17
CA LEU A 16 -72.45 -38.34 -54.40
C LEU A 16 -72.08 -38.22 -55.87
N ASP A 17 -73.08 -38.42 -56.72
CA ASP A 17 -73.02 -38.25 -58.16
C ASP A 17 -72.78 -36.78 -58.50
N GLU A 18 -71.98 -36.56 -59.54
CA GLU A 18 -71.65 -35.27 -60.15
C GLU A 18 -72.88 -34.36 -60.40
N GLU A 19 -74.05 -34.96 -60.59
CA GLU A 19 -75.32 -34.28 -60.91
C GLU A 19 -75.77 -33.27 -59.82
N TRP A 20 -75.60 -33.58 -58.54
CA TRP A 20 -75.97 -32.65 -57.45
C TRP A 20 -74.97 -31.50 -57.31
N PHE A 21 -73.70 -31.77 -57.63
CA PHE A 21 -72.67 -30.74 -57.67
C PHE A 21 -72.93 -29.77 -58.80
N ASP A 22 -73.32 -30.28 -59.97
CA ASP A 22 -73.67 -29.48 -61.15
C ASP A 22 -74.88 -28.59 -60.92
N ASP A 23 -75.95 -29.11 -60.31
CA ASP A 23 -77.17 -28.33 -60.07
C ASP A 23 -76.94 -27.19 -59.06
N ILE A 24 -76.10 -27.44 -58.04
CA ILE A 24 -75.63 -26.40 -57.12
C ILE A 24 -74.78 -25.37 -57.86
N ASN A 25 -73.88 -25.82 -58.72
CA ASN A 25 -72.96 -24.94 -59.44
C ASN A 25 -73.71 -24.03 -60.42
N VAL A 26 -74.76 -24.55 -61.09
CA VAL A 26 -75.66 -23.79 -61.97
C VAL A 26 -76.44 -22.73 -61.18
N THR A 27 -77.04 -23.12 -60.05
CA THR A 27 -77.84 -22.21 -59.21
C THR A 27 -76.97 -21.12 -58.59
N LEU A 28 -75.78 -21.49 -58.12
CA LEU A 28 -74.77 -20.58 -57.58
C LEU A 28 -74.26 -19.61 -58.66
N SER A 29 -73.97 -20.13 -59.86
CA SER A 29 -73.51 -19.33 -61.00
C SER A 29 -74.55 -18.28 -61.42
N GLN A 30 -75.84 -18.63 -61.45
CA GLN A 30 -76.91 -17.65 -61.71
C GLN A 30 -76.97 -16.55 -60.64
N GLN A 31 -76.88 -16.90 -59.36
CA GLN A 31 -76.91 -15.91 -58.27
C GLN A 31 -75.66 -15.02 -58.24
N VAL A 32 -74.49 -15.57 -58.57
CA VAL A 32 -73.23 -14.83 -58.72
C VAL A 32 -73.32 -13.86 -59.91
N MET A 33 -73.88 -14.28 -61.04
CA MET A 33 -74.05 -13.43 -62.21
C MET A 33 -75.06 -12.29 -61.96
N GLN A 34 -76.13 -12.53 -61.20
CA GLN A 34 -77.09 -11.49 -60.81
C GLN A 34 -76.48 -10.40 -59.90
N ASN A 35 -75.49 -10.76 -59.07
CA ASN A 35 -74.81 -9.84 -58.14
C ASN A 35 -73.32 -9.66 -58.46
N TYR A 36 -72.94 -9.83 -59.73
CA TYR A 36 -71.55 -9.96 -60.18
C TYR A 36 -70.62 -8.85 -59.65
N ASN A 37 -71.04 -7.59 -59.74
CA ASN A 37 -70.26 -6.45 -59.25
C ASN A 37 -69.98 -6.52 -57.74
N LYS A 38 -70.95 -6.95 -56.92
CA LYS A 38 -70.77 -7.09 -55.47
C LYS A 38 -69.85 -8.26 -55.13
N PHE A 39 -69.97 -9.36 -55.86
CA PHE A 39 -69.11 -10.53 -55.71
C PHE A 39 -67.64 -10.21 -56.05
N VAL A 40 -67.40 -9.56 -57.20
CA VAL A 40 -66.04 -9.15 -57.61
C VAL A 40 -65.43 -8.16 -56.61
N THR A 41 -66.21 -7.18 -56.13
CA THR A 41 -65.74 -6.22 -55.12
C THR A 41 -65.41 -6.92 -53.79
N GLY A 42 -66.26 -7.86 -53.35
CA GLY A 42 -66.00 -8.66 -52.17
C GLY A 42 -64.74 -9.53 -52.31
N MET A 43 -64.55 -10.16 -53.47
CA MET A 43 -63.36 -10.97 -53.76
C MET A 43 -62.08 -10.13 -53.77
N GLN A 44 -62.12 -8.91 -54.34
CA GLN A 44 -61.02 -7.96 -54.30
C GLN A 44 -60.67 -7.53 -52.87
N MET A 45 -61.68 -7.33 -52.02
CA MET A 45 -61.49 -6.97 -50.60
C MET A 45 -60.89 -8.13 -49.79
N VAL A 46 -61.36 -9.36 -50.02
CA VAL A 46 -60.76 -10.56 -49.40
C VAL A 46 -59.30 -10.71 -49.83
N GLN A 47 -59.02 -10.54 -51.11
CA GLN A 47 -57.66 -10.61 -51.64
C GLN A 47 -56.77 -9.49 -51.07
N SER A 48 -57.29 -8.27 -50.91
CA SER A 48 -56.53 -7.17 -50.29
C SER A 48 -56.21 -7.48 -48.83
N VAL A 49 -57.18 -7.95 -48.05
CA VAL A 49 -56.97 -8.35 -46.65
C VAL A 49 -55.98 -9.51 -46.54
N GLU A 50 -56.03 -10.49 -47.44
CA GLU A 50 -55.06 -11.58 -47.48
C GLU A 50 -53.63 -11.08 -47.75
N THR A 51 -53.47 -10.13 -48.69
CA THR A 51 -52.16 -9.50 -48.95
C THR A 51 -51.65 -8.69 -47.77
N GLU A 52 -52.51 -7.94 -47.08
CA GLU A 52 -52.15 -7.17 -45.89
C GLU A 52 -51.78 -8.09 -44.72
N LEU A 53 -52.53 -9.18 -44.49
CA LEU A 53 -52.20 -10.16 -43.46
C LEU A 53 -50.88 -10.88 -43.74
N SER A 54 -50.60 -11.19 -45.01
CA SER A 54 -49.31 -11.73 -45.43
C SER A 54 -48.17 -10.75 -45.12
N LEU A 55 -48.35 -9.46 -45.46
CA LEU A 55 -47.39 -8.40 -45.16
C LEU A 55 -47.17 -8.23 -43.65
N ILE A 56 -48.24 -8.20 -42.86
CA ILE A 56 -48.18 -8.15 -41.39
C ILE A 56 -47.43 -9.36 -40.84
N GLY A 57 -47.68 -10.55 -41.38
CA GLY A 57 -46.98 -11.78 -41.01
C GLY A 57 -45.47 -11.68 -41.22
N VAL A 58 -45.04 -11.10 -42.35
CA VAL A 58 -43.63 -10.82 -42.65
C VAL A 58 -43.05 -9.77 -41.70
N LEU A 59 -43.77 -8.67 -41.45
CA LEU A 59 -43.36 -7.61 -40.53
C LEU A 59 -43.17 -8.13 -39.10
N VAL A 60 -44.11 -8.94 -38.60
CA VAL A 60 -44.03 -9.54 -37.26
C VAL A 60 -42.88 -10.54 -37.16
N LYS A 61 -42.64 -11.37 -38.20
CA LYS A 61 -41.48 -12.28 -38.24
C LYS A 61 -40.16 -11.51 -38.21
N ASN A 62 -40.05 -10.46 -39.03
CA ASN A 62 -38.86 -9.61 -39.06
C ASN A 62 -38.66 -8.84 -37.75
N GLY A 63 -39.74 -8.33 -37.15
CA GLY A 63 -39.72 -7.68 -35.83
C GLY A 63 -39.21 -8.61 -34.74
N ARG A 64 -39.75 -9.84 -34.65
CA ARG A 64 -39.26 -10.85 -33.70
C ARG A 64 -37.78 -11.19 -33.90
N ARG A 65 -37.34 -11.36 -35.15
CA ARG A 65 -35.93 -11.63 -35.46
C ARG A 65 -35.04 -10.48 -35.01
N LYS A 66 -35.43 -9.23 -35.27
CA LYS A 66 -34.69 -8.04 -34.81
C LYS A 66 -34.61 -7.99 -33.28
N LEU A 67 -35.74 -8.16 -32.59
CA LEU A 67 -35.77 -8.17 -31.12
C LEU A 67 -34.88 -9.26 -30.53
N GLN A 68 -34.94 -10.48 -31.07
CA GLN A 68 -34.09 -11.59 -30.63
C GLN A 68 -32.60 -11.28 -30.85
N THR A 69 -32.25 -10.62 -31.96
CA THR A 69 -30.86 -10.21 -32.23
C THR A 69 -30.40 -9.13 -31.25
N HIS A 70 -31.26 -8.16 -30.96
CA HIS A 70 -30.98 -7.10 -29.98
C HIS A 70 -30.87 -7.65 -28.56
N ASP A 71 -31.73 -8.59 -28.16
CA ASP A 71 -31.69 -9.23 -26.84
C ASP A 71 -30.37 -9.98 -26.60
N GLN A 72 -29.89 -10.72 -27.61
CA GLN A 72 -28.57 -11.35 -27.58
C GLN A 72 -27.43 -10.32 -27.54
N GLY A 73 -27.57 -9.20 -28.27
CA GLY A 73 -26.63 -8.09 -28.27
C GLY A 73 -26.55 -7.39 -26.91
N ILE A 74 -27.69 -7.16 -26.26
CA ILE A 74 -27.79 -6.57 -24.92
C ILE A 74 -27.16 -7.50 -23.89
N THR A 75 -27.44 -8.81 -23.95
CA THR A 75 -26.86 -9.80 -23.03
C THR A 75 -25.33 -9.88 -23.17
N ARG A 76 -24.81 -9.86 -24.40
CA ARG A 76 -23.35 -9.81 -24.63
C ARG A 76 -22.74 -8.48 -24.22
N GLY A 77 -23.41 -7.37 -24.54
CA GLY A 77 -22.99 -6.03 -24.18
C GLY A 77 -22.95 -5.82 -22.66
N SER A 78 -23.96 -6.30 -21.93
CA SER A 78 -24.01 -6.21 -20.48
C SER A 78 -22.90 -7.05 -19.82
N MET A 79 -22.61 -8.25 -20.33
CA MET A 79 -21.45 -9.04 -19.88
C MET A 79 -20.11 -8.33 -20.13
N GLN A 80 -19.95 -7.69 -21.29
CA GLN A 80 -18.75 -6.89 -21.60
C GLN A 80 -18.61 -5.69 -20.67
N ILE A 81 -19.71 -4.97 -20.40
CA ILE A 81 -19.76 -3.85 -19.46
C ILE A 81 -19.37 -4.32 -18.06
N THR A 82 -19.97 -5.41 -17.56
CA THR A 82 -19.63 -5.99 -16.25
C THR A 82 -18.16 -6.38 -16.17
N ARG A 83 -17.62 -7.04 -17.20
CA ARG A 83 -16.20 -7.39 -17.27
C ARG A 83 -15.31 -6.14 -17.24
N GLN A 84 -15.70 -5.08 -17.93
CA GLN A 84 -14.96 -3.82 -17.91
C GLN A 84 -15.03 -3.12 -16.55
N HIS A 85 -16.18 -3.14 -15.88
CA HIS A 85 -16.34 -2.62 -14.52
C HIS A 85 -15.47 -3.38 -13.53
N LEU A 86 -15.48 -4.71 -13.54
CA LEU A 86 -14.62 -5.53 -12.68
C LEU A 86 -13.13 -5.27 -12.95
N ARG A 87 -12.74 -5.12 -14.22
CA ARG A 87 -11.37 -4.75 -14.58
C ARG A 87 -10.99 -3.37 -14.03
N ARG A 88 -11.87 -2.38 -14.17
CA ARG A 88 -11.66 -1.03 -13.62
C ARG A 88 -11.55 -1.05 -12.10
N GLN A 89 -12.39 -1.82 -11.42
CA GLN A 89 -12.36 -1.96 -9.97
C GLN A 89 -11.02 -2.54 -9.50
N ARG A 90 -10.57 -3.65 -10.10
CA ARG A 90 -9.26 -4.24 -9.77
C ARG A 90 -8.09 -3.28 -10.03
N LEU A 91 -8.16 -2.51 -11.12
CA LEU A 91 -7.14 -1.50 -11.42
C LEU A 91 -7.13 -0.36 -10.39
N LYS A 92 -8.30 0.06 -9.90
CA LYS A 92 -8.39 1.06 -8.82
C LYS A 92 -7.83 0.52 -7.50
N GLU A 93 -8.17 -0.72 -7.15
CA GLU A 93 -7.61 -1.38 -5.97
C GLU A 93 -6.09 -1.51 -6.07
N LEU A 94 -5.57 -1.87 -7.25
CA LEU A 94 -4.13 -1.95 -7.50
C LEU A 94 -3.44 -0.58 -7.44
N LEU A 95 -4.08 0.46 -7.98
CA LEU A 95 -3.57 1.82 -7.93
C LEU A 95 -3.49 2.33 -6.48
N ALA A 96 -4.53 2.13 -5.68
CA ALA A 96 -4.50 2.48 -4.26
C ALA A 96 -3.38 1.75 -3.51
N MET A 97 -3.19 0.45 -3.76
CA MET A 97 -2.06 -0.29 -3.17
C MET A 97 -0.70 0.26 -3.60
N LEU A 98 -0.56 0.71 -4.84
CA LEU A 98 0.69 1.31 -5.32
C LEU A 98 0.95 2.69 -4.71
N GLU A 99 -0.10 3.51 -4.54
CA GLU A 99 0.00 4.81 -3.86
C GLU A 99 0.42 4.63 -2.40
N ASP A 100 -0.14 3.65 -1.69
CA ASP A 100 0.28 3.32 -0.32
C ASP A 100 1.75 2.88 -0.27
N LEU A 101 2.19 2.03 -1.21
CA LEU A 101 3.59 1.59 -1.27
C LEU A 101 4.53 2.74 -1.60
N GLN A 102 4.11 3.64 -2.48
CA GLN A 102 4.88 4.85 -2.80
C GLN A 102 5.04 5.72 -1.54
N SER A 103 3.96 5.93 -0.78
CA SER A 103 4.01 6.66 0.49
C SER A 103 4.98 6.03 1.49
N ILE A 104 4.98 4.69 1.62
CA ILE A 104 5.94 3.96 2.48
C ILE A 104 7.39 4.22 2.05
N VAL A 105 7.67 4.19 0.75
CA VAL A 105 9.02 4.44 0.22
C VAL A 105 9.44 5.90 0.41
N GLU A 106 8.51 6.84 0.25
CA GLU A 106 8.75 8.26 0.50
C GLU A 106 9.06 8.53 1.98
N ILE A 107 8.34 7.90 2.90
CA ILE A 107 8.62 7.98 4.35
C ILE A 107 10.00 7.40 4.67
N ASP A 108 10.37 6.24 4.10
CA ASP A 108 11.70 5.65 4.28
C ASP A 108 12.83 6.52 3.71
N ALA A 109 12.59 7.21 2.59
CA ALA A 109 13.54 8.17 2.04
C ALA A 109 13.69 9.40 2.95
N CYS A 110 12.57 9.97 3.40
CA CYS A 110 12.56 11.13 4.30
C CYS A 110 13.19 10.81 5.66
N LEU A 111 13.03 9.57 6.14
CA LEU A 111 13.70 9.08 7.35
C LEU A 111 15.22 9.17 7.22
N ARG A 112 15.77 8.76 6.08
CA ARG A 112 17.22 8.81 5.83
C ARG A 112 17.73 10.24 5.74
N GLU A 113 17.01 11.09 5.02
CA GLU A 113 17.33 12.52 4.92
C GLU A 113 17.31 13.19 6.30
N SER A 114 16.30 12.90 7.12
CA SER A 114 16.20 13.43 8.50
C SER A 114 17.35 12.97 9.40
N ILE A 115 17.84 11.73 9.23
CA ILE A 115 19.02 11.23 9.95
C ILE A 115 20.30 11.96 9.52
N ASP A 116 20.47 12.19 8.22
CA ASP A 116 21.65 12.84 7.65
C ASP A 116 21.70 14.33 8.00
N GLU A 117 20.55 15.00 8.08
CA GLU A 117 20.42 16.40 8.49
C GLU A 117 20.46 16.63 10.01
N GLY A 118 20.38 15.56 10.81
CA GLY A 118 20.39 15.65 12.27
C GLY A 118 19.05 16.02 12.91
N ARG A 119 17.94 15.94 12.16
CA ARG A 119 16.57 16.10 12.64
C ARG A 119 16.08 14.82 13.32
N TYR A 120 16.68 14.51 14.48
CA TYR A 120 16.48 13.21 15.14
C TYR A 120 15.06 13.00 15.68
N ALA A 121 14.36 14.04 16.13
CA ALA A 121 13.00 13.86 16.64
C ALA A 121 12.04 13.49 15.50
N GLU A 122 12.18 14.15 14.36
CA GLU A 122 11.40 13.86 13.15
C GLU A 122 11.70 12.45 12.61
N ALA A 123 12.98 12.05 12.60
CA ALA A 123 13.38 10.69 12.21
C ALA A 123 12.72 9.61 13.09
N ILE A 124 12.64 9.82 14.41
CA ILE A 124 11.99 8.86 15.32
C ILE A 124 10.47 8.77 15.06
N VAL A 125 9.80 9.90 14.80
CA VAL A 125 8.37 9.91 14.46
C VAL A 125 8.12 9.22 13.12
N GLN A 126 8.93 9.49 12.10
CA GLN A 126 8.81 8.85 10.79
C GLN A 126 9.06 7.34 10.90
N HIS A 127 10.01 6.93 11.74
CA HIS A 127 10.26 5.53 12.04
C HIS A 127 9.05 4.85 12.68
N SER A 128 8.39 5.47 13.66
CA SER A 128 7.19 4.88 14.29
C SER A 128 6.02 4.78 13.30
N VAL A 129 5.81 5.80 12.46
CA VAL A 129 4.78 5.78 11.42
C VAL A 129 5.05 4.67 10.40
N LEU A 130 6.31 4.51 9.98
CA LEU A 130 6.73 3.44 9.06
C LEU A 130 6.53 2.05 9.68
N HIS A 131 6.87 1.89 10.96
CA HIS A 131 6.66 0.65 11.71
C HIS A 131 5.19 0.25 11.75
N ASP A 132 4.30 1.19 12.09
CA ASP A 132 2.86 0.94 12.17
C ASP A 132 2.24 0.66 10.80
N ALA A 133 2.69 1.36 9.75
CA ALA A 133 2.28 1.10 8.38
C ALA A 133 2.65 -0.34 7.95
N LEU A 134 3.89 -0.77 8.23
CA LEU A 134 4.39 -2.11 7.88
C LEU A 134 3.83 -3.24 8.76
N ALA A 135 3.37 -2.93 9.98
CA ALA A 135 2.72 -3.90 10.86
C ALA A 135 1.37 -4.40 10.32
N SER A 136 0.75 -3.64 9.39
CA SER A 136 -0.51 -4.01 8.75
C SER A 136 -0.36 -5.29 7.92
N THR A 137 -1.25 -6.27 8.14
CA THR A 137 -1.20 -7.62 7.53
C THR A 137 -1.24 -7.63 6.00
N GLN A 138 -1.74 -6.56 5.39
CA GLN A 138 -1.83 -6.37 3.94
C GLN A 138 -0.45 -6.33 3.24
N TYR A 139 0.59 -5.90 3.94
CA TYR A 139 1.92 -5.69 3.36
C TYR A 139 2.87 -6.89 3.52
N ARG A 140 2.55 -7.87 4.37
CA ARG A 140 3.35 -9.10 4.54
C ARG A 140 3.44 -9.97 3.29
N ARG A 141 2.57 -9.76 2.31
CA ARG A 141 2.58 -10.50 1.03
C ARG A 141 3.69 -10.05 0.07
N PHE A 142 4.29 -8.89 0.30
CA PHE A 142 5.31 -8.34 -0.59
C PHE A 142 6.72 -8.61 -0.04
N PRO A 143 7.56 -9.40 -0.73
CA PRO A 143 8.89 -9.76 -0.24
C PRO A 143 9.80 -8.54 -0.03
N GLY A 144 9.69 -7.52 -0.88
CA GLY A 144 10.49 -6.28 -0.73
C GLY A 144 10.19 -5.49 0.54
N LEU A 145 9.00 -5.65 1.12
CA LEU A 145 8.64 -4.99 2.40
C LEU A 145 9.18 -5.75 3.61
N VAL A 146 9.49 -7.03 3.47
CA VAL A 146 10.15 -7.83 4.52
C VAL A 146 11.61 -7.37 4.68
N GLU A 147 12.30 -7.11 3.58
CA GLU A 147 13.65 -6.53 3.60
C GLU A 147 13.64 -5.12 4.20
N LEU A 148 12.64 -4.30 3.86
CA LEU A 148 12.46 -2.98 4.46
C LEU A 148 12.24 -3.07 5.97
N GLN A 149 11.44 -4.04 6.44
CA GLN A 149 11.21 -4.26 7.86
C GLN A 149 12.48 -4.67 8.62
N GLN A 150 13.34 -5.49 8.01
CA GLN A 150 14.65 -5.83 8.60
C GLN A 150 15.56 -4.60 8.69
N ARG A 151 15.66 -3.84 7.59
CA ARG A 151 16.44 -2.60 7.54
C ARG A 151 15.96 -1.55 8.53
N MET A 152 14.67 -1.53 8.84
CA MET A 152 14.10 -0.60 9.80
C MET A 152 14.70 -0.79 11.20
N GLY A 153 14.98 -2.02 11.63
CA GLY A 153 15.72 -2.30 12.87
C GLY A 153 17.12 -1.69 12.86
N ASP A 154 17.82 -1.78 11.72
CA ASP A 154 19.14 -1.17 11.53
C ASP A 154 19.05 0.37 11.54
N HIS A 155 17.99 0.95 10.96
CA HIS A 155 17.73 2.39 10.99
C HIS A 155 17.53 2.91 12.42
N LEU A 156 16.79 2.19 13.27
CA LEU A 156 16.62 2.58 14.67
C LEU A 156 17.95 2.54 15.44
N ALA A 157 18.72 1.47 15.26
CA ALA A 157 20.04 1.35 15.87
C ALA A 157 20.98 2.48 15.41
N LEU A 158 20.92 2.84 14.12
CA LEU A 158 21.69 3.95 13.56
C LEU A 158 21.27 5.30 14.15
N VAL A 159 19.96 5.57 14.27
CA VAL A 159 19.43 6.78 14.91
C VAL A 159 19.92 6.87 16.36
N GLN A 160 19.81 5.77 17.12
CA GLN A 160 20.28 5.72 18.51
C GLN A 160 21.79 5.98 18.63
N GLN A 161 22.59 5.39 17.74
CA GLN A 161 24.04 5.62 17.72
C GLN A 161 24.36 7.08 17.38
N LYS A 162 23.74 7.64 16.33
CA LYS A 162 23.94 9.04 15.92
C LYS A 162 23.51 10.02 17.00
N LEU A 163 22.41 9.74 17.69
CA LEU A 163 21.92 10.53 18.82
C LEU A 163 22.90 10.49 20.00
N SER A 164 23.46 9.32 20.31
CA SER A 164 24.51 9.17 21.32
C SER A 164 25.79 9.91 20.94
N ASP A 165 26.23 9.82 19.69
CA ASP A 165 27.42 10.53 19.20
C ASP A 165 27.19 12.06 19.18
N ALA A 166 26.00 12.52 18.82
CA ALA A 166 25.61 13.93 18.88
C ALA A 166 25.57 14.45 20.33
N LEU A 167 25.04 13.66 21.28
CA LEU A 167 25.07 13.99 22.70
C LEU A 167 26.51 14.06 23.24
N ARG A 168 27.37 13.11 22.85
CA ARG A 168 28.80 13.13 23.20
C ARG A 168 29.48 14.38 22.63
N ALA A 169 29.22 14.71 21.37
CA ALA A 169 29.79 15.89 20.72
C ALA A 169 29.33 17.17 21.45
N ALA A 170 28.04 17.32 21.73
CA ALA A 170 27.50 18.46 22.46
C ALA A 170 28.04 18.59 23.90
N ALA A 171 28.32 17.47 24.58
CA ALA A 171 28.86 17.47 25.94
C ALA A 171 30.36 17.82 26.00
N VAL A 172 31.11 17.59 24.91
CA VAL A 172 32.57 17.81 24.84
C VAL A 172 32.91 19.11 24.09
N SER A 173 32.01 19.62 23.26
CA SER A 173 32.22 20.84 22.47
C SER A 173 32.26 22.09 23.35
N ALA A 174 33.22 22.98 23.05
CA ALA A 174 33.30 24.31 23.65
C ALA A 174 32.19 25.27 23.15
N ASP A 175 31.59 25.00 21.98
CA ASP A 175 30.50 25.79 21.41
C ASP A 175 29.17 25.06 21.59
N PHE A 176 28.45 25.38 22.67
CA PHE A 176 27.14 24.80 22.95
C PHE A 176 26.08 25.34 22.00
N GLN A 177 25.49 24.46 21.19
CA GLN A 177 24.37 24.79 20.31
C GLN A 177 23.05 24.40 20.98
N ALA A 178 22.33 25.40 21.50
CA ALA A 178 21.07 25.19 22.23
C ALA A 178 19.99 24.50 21.38
N GLU A 179 19.89 24.84 20.09
CA GLU A 179 18.89 24.28 19.16
C GLU A 179 19.11 22.77 18.93
N LEU A 180 20.36 22.35 18.69
CA LEU A 180 20.70 20.94 18.55
C LEU A 180 20.48 20.17 19.85
N TYR A 181 20.81 20.76 21.00
CA TYR A 181 20.60 20.11 22.29
C TYR A 181 19.11 19.94 22.61
N GLU A 182 18.28 20.93 22.30
CA GLU A 182 16.82 20.83 22.41
C GLU A 182 16.27 19.72 21.49
N GLU A 183 16.75 19.63 20.26
CA GLU A 183 16.36 18.58 19.31
C GLU A 183 16.76 17.18 19.81
N ILE A 184 17.96 17.03 20.37
CA ILE A 184 18.43 15.78 20.98
C ILE A 184 17.54 15.40 22.17
N LEU A 185 17.21 16.34 23.05
CA LEU A 185 16.33 16.07 24.19
C LEU A 185 14.91 15.69 23.76
N LYS A 186 14.37 16.36 22.73
CA LYS A 186 13.08 16.00 22.11
C LYS A 186 13.12 14.57 21.57
N ALA A 187 14.15 14.22 20.81
CA ALA A 187 14.34 12.88 20.27
C ALA A 187 14.41 11.81 21.37
N TYR A 188 15.17 12.05 22.45
CA TYR A 188 15.21 11.13 23.59
C TYR A 188 13.86 11.03 24.31
N SER A 189 13.09 12.12 24.43
CA SER A 189 11.76 12.08 25.05
C SER A 189 10.79 11.19 24.26
N LEU A 190 10.87 11.20 22.93
CA LEU A 190 10.10 10.33 22.05
C LEU A 190 10.57 8.88 22.18
N LEU A 191 11.88 8.64 22.28
CA LEU A 191 12.44 7.30 22.45
C LEU A 191 12.08 6.69 23.80
N THR A 192 11.97 7.50 24.87
CA THR A 192 11.62 7.02 26.22
C THR A 192 10.22 6.44 26.34
N ALA A 193 9.33 6.70 25.38
CA ALA A 193 8.00 6.10 25.35
C ALA A 193 8.05 4.58 25.06
N ASP A 194 9.03 4.11 24.27
CA ASP A 194 9.21 2.69 23.93
C ASP A 194 10.46 2.04 24.55
N HIS A 195 11.51 2.81 24.84
CA HIS A 195 12.82 2.29 25.25
C HIS A 195 13.32 2.98 26.54
N ALA A 196 13.64 2.21 27.58
CA ALA A 196 14.01 2.69 28.93
C ALA A 196 15.40 3.37 29.04
N ILE A 197 15.85 4.09 28.03
CA ILE A 197 17.16 4.77 28.00
C ILE A 197 16.96 6.21 28.45
N SER A 198 17.41 6.50 29.68
CA SER A 198 17.37 7.86 30.22
C SER A 198 18.57 8.67 29.72
N VAL A 199 18.33 9.88 29.21
CA VAL A 199 19.37 10.85 28.80
C VAL A 199 20.44 11.00 29.88
N GLY A 200 20.03 11.07 31.15
CA GLY A 200 20.96 11.24 32.28
C GLY A 200 21.92 10.07 32.44
N LYS A 201 21.47 8.83 32.17
CA LYS A 201 22.36 7.65 32.20
C LYS A 201 23.35 7.68 31.04
N GLU A 202 22.91 8.14 29.88
CA GLU A 202 23.74 8.17 28.69
C GLU A 202 24.80 9.29 28.73
N LEU A 203 24.42 10.44 29.26
CA LEU A 203 25.36 11.50 29.60
C LEU A 203 26.39 11.04 30.64
N LEU A 204 25.94 10.36 31.70
CA LEU A 204 26.84 9.81 32.72
C LEU A 204 27.80 8.76 32.14
N ARG A 205 27.32 7.92 31.22
CA ARG A 205 28.14 6.96 30.48
C ARG A 205 29.24 7.68 29.69
N HIS A 206 28.88 8.71 28.92
CA HIS A 206 29.85 9.49 28.14
C HIS A 206 30.89 10.19 29.00
N ILE A 207 30.47 10.83 30.09
CA ILE A 207 31.40 11.47 31.03
C ILE A 207 32.35 10.42 31.64
N SER A 208 31.82 9.26 32.03
CA SER A 208 32.63 8.17 32.58
C SER A 208 33.64 7.64 31.56
N GLU A 209 33.24 7.51 30.29
CA GLU A 209 34.13 7.10 29.18
C GLU A 209 35.27 8.10 28.96
N VAL A 210 34.96 9.41 28.96
CA VAL A 210 35.97 10.46 28.81
C VAL A 210 36.96 10.43 29.98
N ILE A 211 36.49 10.30 31.22
CA ILE A 211 37.35 10.20 32.40
C ILE A 211 38.25 8.97 32.32
N VAL A 212 37.72 7.81 31.91
CA VAL A 212 38.50 6.58 31.71
C VAL A 212 39.52 6.74 30.59
N ALA A 213 39.17 7.41 29.49
CA ALA A 213 40.08 7.64 28.37
C ALA A 213 41.22 8.59 28.76
N VAL A 214 40.92 9.72 29.40
CA VAL A 214 41.91 10.70 29.88
C VAL A 214 42.82 10.06 30.93
N SER A 215 42.25 9.35 31.91
CA SER A 215 43.05 8.65 32.93
C SER A 215 43.99 7.61 32.33
N ARG A 216 43.52 6.87 31.32
CA ARG A 216 44.35 5.92 30.59
C ARG A 216 45.47 6.63 29.83
N GLN A 217 45.17 7.75 29.16
CA GLN A 217 46.14 8.50 28.38
C GLN A 217 47.25 9.13 29.26
N CYS A 218 46.88 9.72 30.40
CA CYS A 218 47.84 10.21 31.39
C CYS A 218 48.69 9.06 31.95
N MET A 219 48.09 7.93 32.34
CA MET A 219 48.85 6.81 32.92
C MET A 219 49.77 6.12 31.91
N LEU A 220 49.41 6.05 30.63
CA LEU A 220 50.30 5.53 29.59
C LEU A 220 51.55 6.41 29.40
N ALA A 221 51.41 7.74 29.53
CA ALA A 221 52.52 8.67 29.39
C ALA A 221 53.60 8.52 30.48
N PHE A 222 53.24 7.99 31.65
CA PHE A 222 54.14 7.78 32.80
C PHE A 222 54.44 6.30 33.11
N SER A 223 53.81 5.35 32.40
CA SER A 223 54.04 3.92 32.62
C SER A 223 55.35 3.44 32.00
N THR A 224 56.10 2.61 32.72
CA THR A 224 57.23 1.90 32.13
C THR A 224 56.75 0.58 31.52
N VAL A 225 57.19 0.29 30.30
CA VAL A 225 56.84 -0.93 29.59
C VAL A 225 57.59 -2.11 30.24
N PRO A 226 56.92 -3.22 30.58
CA PRO A 226 57.59 -4.40 31.10
C PRO A 226 58.62 -4.94 30.09
N PRO A 227 59.82 -5.37 30.54
CA PRO A 227 60.97 -5.63 29.66
C PRO A 227 60.81 -6.81 28.69
N HIS A 228 59.70 -7.54 28.76
CA HIS A 228 59.46 -8.79 28.02
C HIS A 228 58.36 -8.66 26.94
N GLU A 229 57.77 -7.49 26.75
CA GLU A 229 56.72 -7.23 25.76
C GLU A 229 57.00 -5.99 24.89
N SER A 230 56.48 -6.00 23.66
CA SER A 230 56.47 -4.82 22.79
C SER A 230 55.56 -3.75 23.38
N ALA A 231 56.05 -2.51 23.46
CA ALA A 231 55.32 -1.36 24.01
C ALA A 231 53.90 -1.22 23.42
N ALA A 232 53.75 -1.44 22.11
CA ALA A 232 52.47 -1.30 21.41
C ALA A 232 51.43 -2.36 21.78
N ASP A 233 51.87 -3.55 22.21
CA ASP A 233 50.99 -4.68 22.56
C ASP A 233 50.60 -4.66 24.05
N TRP A 234 51.51 -4.15 24.89
CA TRP A 234 51.22 -3.83 26.29
C TRP A 234 50.23 -2.67 26.40
N HIS A 235 50.51 -1.55 25.70
CA HIS A 235 49.66 -0.37 25.72
C HIS A 235 48.27 -0.61 25.10
N ARG A 236 48.04 -1.68 24.32
CA ARG A 236 46.70 -2.06 23.84
C ARG A 236 45.91 -2.90 24.84
N ARG A 237 46.57 -3.75 25.62
CA ARG A 237 45.92 -4.72 26.52
C ARG A 237 45.85 -4.28 27.98
N ALA A 238 46.71 -3.37 28.40
CA ALA A 238 46.79 -2.94 29.80
C ALA A 238 45.51 -2.22 30.24
N GLN A 239 44.93 -2.71 31.34
CA GLN A 239 43.84 -2.03 32.05
C GLN A 239 44.42 -0.96 32.98
N LEU A 240 43.60 0.01 33.41
CA LEU A 240 44.01 1.08 34.33
C LEU A 240 44.72 0.53 35.58
N ARG A 241 44.27 -0.62 36.10
CA ARG A 241 44.86 -1.28 37.28
C ARG A 241 46.27 -1.80 37.03
N ASP A 242 46.56 -2.27 35.82
CA ASP A 242 47.88 -2.81 35.45
C ASP A 242 48.86 -1.66 35.19
N LEU A 243 48.38 -0.56 34.60
CA LEU A 243 49.14 0.68 34.43
C LEU A 243 49.53 1.31 35.78
N CYS A 244 48.66 1.27 36.79
CA CYS A 244 48.99 1.71 38.14
C CYS A 244 50.11 0.87 38.79
N LYS A 245 50.17 -0.43 38.51
CA LYS A 245 51.15 -1.35 39.11
C LYS A 245 52.52 -1.27 38.45
N SER A 246 52.58 -0.89 37.17
CA SER A 246 53.84 -0.72 36.43
C SER A 246 54.41 0.69 36.54
N MET A 247 53.81 1.57 37.36
CA MET A 247 54.26 2.95 37.54
C MET A 247 55.30 3.02 38.67
N ASP A 248 56.41 3.71 38.41
CA ASP A 248 57.43 3.99 39.42
C ASP A 248 56.87 5.02 40.44
N PRO A 249 56.99 4.80 41.77
CA PRO A 249 56.49 5.71 42.80
C PRO A 249 56.88 7.20 42.64
N GLY A 250 58.01 7.50 41.97
CA GLY A 250 58.42 8.88 41.66
C GLY A 250 57.55 9.60 40.62
N ASN A 251 56.91 8.85 39.72
CA ASN A 251 56.10 9.39 38.61
C ASN A 251 54.60 9.47 38.93
N LEU A 252 54.18 9.00 40.12
CA LEU A 252 52.78 9.01 40.56
C LEU A 252 52.26 10.44 40.77
N VAL A 253 53.08 11.29 41.39
CA VAL A 253 52.75 12.70 41.68
C VAL A 253 52.55 13.51 40.38
N PRO A 254 53.47 13.49 39.40
CA PRO A 254 53.25 14.20 38.12
C PRO A 254 52.10 13.60 37.30
N CYS A 255 51.85 12.29 37.39
CA CYS A 255 50.70 11.65 36.73
C CYS A 255 49.35 12.15 37.31
N ILE A 256 49.22 12.20 38.64
CA ILE A 256 48.02 12.73 39.29
C ILE A 256 47.86 14.23 39.03
N ALA A 257 48.95 15.00 38.99
CA ALA A 257 48.91 16.42 38.65
C ALA A 257 48.41 16.67 37.22
N GLN A 258 48.92 15.92 36.23
CA GLN A 258 48.43 16.03 34.84
C GLN A 258 46.98 15.57 34.70
N LEU A 259 46.60 14.49 35.40
CA LEU A 259 45.21 14.03 35.43
C LEU A 259 44.28 15.11 35.99
N TYR A 260 44.67 15.72 37.11
CA TYR A 260 43.91 16.78 37.76
C TYR A 260 43.79 18.00 36.84
N GLU A 261 44.87 18.41 36.19
CA GLU A 261 44.87 19.52 35.23
C GLU A 261 43.94 19.26 34.04
N HIS A 262 43.96 18.05 33.46
CA HIS A 262 43.08 17.69 32.35
C HIS A 262 41.61 17.60 32.78
N LEU A 263 41.33 17.06 33.96
CA LEU A 263 39.97 17.02 34.50
C LEU A 263 39.44 18.42 34.84
N CYS A 264 40.29 19.29 35.42
CA CYS A 264 39.94 20.67 35.68
C CYS A 264 39.67 21.44 34.38
N ASN A 265 40.52 21.28 33.34
CA ASN A 265 40.28 21.90 32.05
C ASN A 265 38.99 21.39 31.38
N PHE A 266 38.68 20.09 31.50
CA PHE A 266 37.42 19.53 31.00
C PHE A 266 36.20 20.07 31.75
N LEU A 267 36.25 20.12 33.08
CA LEU A 267 35.15 20.65 33.91
C LEU A 267 34.98 22.17 33.74
N CYS A 268 36.07 22.92 33.56
CA CYS A 268 36.04 24.35 33.27
C CYS A 268 35.51 24.63 31.86
N ALA A 269 35.84 23.81 30.86
CA ALA A 269 35.27 23.92 29.53
C ALA A 269 33.74 23.71 29.53
N ILE A 270 33.24 22.80 30.37
CA ILE A 270 31.79 22.61 30.60
C ILE A 270 31.20 23.78 31.41
N GLY A 271 31.98 24.42 32.28
CA GLY A 271 31.54 25.55 33.10
C GLY A 271 31.49 26.88 32.35
N ASP A 272 32.43 27.16 31.46
CA ASP A 272 32.51 28.43 30.72
C ASP A 272 31.43 28.52 29.62
N THR A 273 30.96 27.40 29.07
CA THR A 273 29.78 27.37 28.19
C THR A 273 28.50 27.81 28.91
N THR A 274 28.39 27.58 30.22
CA THR A 274 27.23 28.06 31.03
C THR A 274 27.30 29.54 31.36
N ARG A 275 28.48 30.18 31.28
CA ARG A 275 28.66 31.63 31.50
C ARG A 275 28.49 32.48 30.24
N GLY A 276 28.43 31.85 29.07
CA GLY A 276 28.15 32.48 27.77
C GLY A 276 26.66 32.61 27.43
N MET A 277 25.74 32.32 28.35
CA MET A 277 24.31 32.59 28.16
C MET A 277 23.98 34.04 28.59
N PRO A 278 23.45 34.90 27.70
CA PRO A 278 22.80 36.15 28.08
C PRO A 278 21.46 35.93 28.81
#